data_AF-A0A316JXB9-F1
#
_entry.id   AF-A0A316JXB9-F1
#
_cell.length_a   1.000
_cell.length_b   1.000
_cell.length_c   1.000
_cell.angle_alpha   90.00
_cell.angle_beta   90.00
_cell.angle_gamma   90.00
#
_symmetry.space_group_name_H-M   'P 1'
#
loop_
_entity.id
_entity.type
_entity.pdbx_description
1 polymer ?
#
loop_
_entity_poly.entity_id
_entity_poly.type
_entity_poly.pdbx_seq_one_letter_code
_entity_poly.pdbx_strand_id
1 'polypeptide(L)'
;MRVTVLTGIICAVVFMIVKMIFFYTQPVGYDLKALVMINLFLLISAISVGLYLQKMRDTEESTGLRDIKNGMTAGVPYALIIGIFLYFYYEKIDPEYNQHKLAEQEYLIDTELNKPGGLEEIKKQNPEFEVLSKEEIKEQAMDSAKGALSSTSTMTLTLLGLILMSALNSIFITIIYRRVVFRPRKQ
;
A
#
# COMPACT_ATOMS: atom_id res chain seq x y z
N MET A 1 -21.04 13.57 9.43
CA MET A 1 -19.66 13.27 8.97
C MET A 1 -19.44 13.93 7.60
N ARG A 2 -18.24 14.47 7.31
CA ARG A 2 -17.95 15.01 5.97
C ARG A 2 -18.11 13.92 4.92
N VAL A 3 -18.66 14.26 3.75
CA VAL A 3 -18.95 13.25 2.70
C VAL A 3 -17.68 12.57 2.21
N THR A 4 -16.57 13.31 2.13
CA THR A 4 -15.24 12.80 1.77
C THR A 4 -14.73 11.76 2.75
N VAL A 5 -14.89 11.99 4.06
CA VAL A 5 -14.51 11.02 5.10
C VAL A 5 -15.35 9.75 4.98
N LEU A 6 -16.65 9.90 4.73
CA LEU A 6 -17.56 8.76 4.54
C LEU A 6 -17.17 7.90 3.34
N THR A 7 -16.86 8.50 2.18
CA THR A 7 -16.43 7.74 1.00
C THR A 7 -15.12 7.01 1.26
N GLY A 8 -14.17 7.64 1.95
CA GLY A 8 -12.92 6.99 2.40
C GLY A 8 -13.18 5.74 3.24
N ILE A 9 -14.06 5.84 4.25
CA ILE A 9 -14.42 4.72 5.13
C ILE A 9 -15.11 3.60 4.34
N ILE A 10 -16.09 3.93 3.49
CA ILE A 10 -16.82 2.93 2.70
C ILE A 10 -15.86 2.16 1.80
N CYS A 11 -15.00 2.85 1.05
CA CYS A 11 -14.02 2.19 0.18
C CYS A 11 -13.04 1.31 0.97
N ALA A 12 -12.63 1.74 2.18
CA ALA A 12 -11.75 0.94 3.03
C ALA A 12 -12.44 -0.35 3.49
N VAL A 13 -13.70 -0.26 3.93
CA VAL A 13 -14.50 -1.43 4.30
C VAL A 13 -14.70 -2.36 3.12
N VAL A 14 -14.96 -1.84 1.91
CA VAL A 14 -15.05 -2.65 0.69
C VAL A 14 -13.73 -3.40 0.44
N PHE A 15 -12.58 -2.73 0.57
CA PHE A 15 -11.29 -3.39 0.40
C PHE A 15 -11.07 -4.50 1.44
N MET A 16 -11.38 -4.24 2.70
CA MET A 16 -11.30 -5.23 3.77
C MET A 16 -12.12 -6.48 3.45
N ILE A 17 -13.37 -6.30 3.01
CA ILE A 17 -14.25 -7.40 2.59
C ILE A 17 -13.63 -8.18 1.43
N VAL A 18 -13.12 -7.49 0.41
CA VAL A 18 -12.46 -8.14 -0.74
C VAL A 18 -11.23 -8.95 -0.28
N LYS A 19 -10.38 -8.39 0.58
CA LYS A 19 -9.20 -9.08 1.11
C LYS A 19 -9.61 -10.32 1.93
N MET A 20 -10.67 -10.23 2.73
CA MET A 20 -11.20 -11.39 3.46
C MET A 20 -11.80 -12.44 2.53
N ILE A 21 -12.50 -12.06 1.46
CA ILE A 21 -13.00 -13.02 0.46
C ILE A 21 -11.83 -13.77 -0.17
N PHE A 22 -10.75 -13.07 -0.56
CA PHE A 22 -9.53 -13.71 -1.09
C PHE A 22 -8.90 -14.68 -0.10
N PHE A 23 -8.87 -14.31 1.18
CA PHE A 23 -8.40 -15.20 2.25
C PHE A 23 -9.25 -16.47 2.36
N TYR A 24 -10.58 -16.38 2.26
CA TYR A 24 -11.45 -17.55 2.37
C TYR A 24 -11.48 -18.42 1.11
N THR A 25 -11.39 -17.82 -0.08
CA THR A 25 -11.48 -18.56 -1.34
C THR A 25 -10.16 -19.17 -1.78
N GLN A 26 -9.03 -18.71 -1.23
CA GLN A 26 -7.68 -19.18 -1.55
C GLN A 26 -7.50 -19.45 -3.05
N PRO A 27 -7.78 -18.46 -3.92
CA PRO A 27 -7.71 -18.68 -5.35
C PRO A 27 -6.30 -19.13 -5.73
N VAL A 28 -6.23 -20.12 -6.64
CA VAL A 28 -4.97 -20.73 -7.07
C VAL A 28 -3.97 -19.64 -7.45
N GLY A 29 -2.85 -19.58 -6.71
CA GLY A 29 -1.75 -18.65 -6.96
C GLY A 29 -1.71 -17.37 -6.11
N TYR A 30 -2.65 -17.17 -5.17
CA TYR A 30 -2.68 -16.07 -4.16
C TYR A 30 -1.90 -14.80 -4.60
N ASP A 31 -2.34 -14.19 -5.70
CA ASP A 31 -1.57 -13.09 -6.31
C ASP A 31 -1.80 -11.78 -5.55
N LEU A 32 -0.82 -11.40 -4.74
CA LEU A 32 -0.82 -10.13 -4.03
C LEU A 32 -0.96 -8.92 -4.97
N LYS A 33 -0.47 -9.00 -6.20
CA LYS A 33 -0.50 -7.85 -7.12
C LYS A 33 -1.93 -7.41 -7.41
N ALA A 34 -2.84 -8.35 -7.63
CA ALA A 34 -4.25 -8.06 -7.85
C ALA A 34 -4.86 -7.31 -6.65
N LEU A 35 -4.57 -7.76 -5.43
CA LEU A 35 -5.05 -7.10 -4.20
C LEU A 35 -4.46 -5.70 -4.03
N VAL A 36 -3.19 -5.50 -4.33
CA VAL A 36 -2.56 -4.16 -4.31
C VAL A 36 -3.22 -3.23 -5.33
N MET A 37 -3.50 -3.72 -6.55
CA MET A 37 -4.17 -2.91 -7.58
C MET A 37 -5.61 -2.55 -7.18
N ILE A 38 -6.36 -3.49 -6.60
CA ILE A 38 -7.71 -3.22 -6.08
C ILE A 38 -7.67 -2.18 -4.96
N ASN A 39 -6.68 -2.27 -4.06
CA ASN A 39 -6.47 -1.28 -2.99
C ASN A 39 -6.25 0.13 -3.57
N LEU A 40 -5.34 0.26 -4.54
CA LEU A 40 -5.07 1.53 -5.19
C LEU A 40 -6.29 2.06 -5.95
N PHE A 41 -7.03 1.19 -6.63
CA PHE A 41 -8.27 1.55 -7.31
C PHE A 41 -9.33 2.09 -6.33
N LEU A 42 -9.49 1.46 -5.17
CA LEU A 42 -10.44 1.90 -4.14
C LEU A 42 -10.01 3.20 -3.48
N LEU A 43 -8.71 3.44 -3.27
CA LEU A 43 -8.19 4.73 -2.82
C LEU A 43 -8.52 5.85 -3.82
N ILE A 44 -8.24 5.63 -5.11
CA ILE A 44 -8.53 6.61 -6.17
C ILE A 44 -10.04 6.87 -6.26
N SER A 45 -10.85 5.82 -6.16
CA SER A 45 -12.31 5.92 -6.14
C SER A 45 -12.81 6.71 -4.95
N ALA A 46 -12.26 6.48 -3.75
CA ALA A 46 -12.62 7.22 -2.54
C ALA A 46 -12.38 8.73 -2.69
N ILE A 47 -11.23 9.10 -3.25
CA ILE A 47 -10.84 10.50 -3.49
C ILE A 47 -11.71 11.12 -4.58
N SER A 48 -11.88 10.43 -5.71
CA SER A 48 -12.67 10.88 -6.86
C SER A 48 -14.12 11.11 -6.45
N VAL A 49 -14.80 10.07 -5.98
CA VAL A 49 -16.22 10.14 -5.59
C VAL A 49 -16.40 11.10 -4.41
N GLY A 50 -15.51 11.07 -3.42
CA GLY A 50 -15.58 11.97 -2.27
C GLY A 50 -15.51 13.43 -2.67
N LEU A 51 -14.53 13.80 -3.51
CA LEU A 51 -14.37 15.16 -4.00
C LEU A 51 -15.52 15.57 -4.93
N TYR A 52 -16.02 14.66 -5.76
CA TYR A 52 -17.15 14.90 -6.66
C TYR A 52 -18.42 15.25 -5.87
N LEU A 53 -18.78 14.41 -4.90
CA LEU A 53 -19.94 14.62 -4.05
C LEU A 53 -19.82 15.88 -3.19
N GLN A 54 -18.60 16.22 -2.74
CA GLN A 54 -18.35 17.50 -2.06
C GLN A 54 -18.60 18.68 -2.99
N LYS A 55 -18.06 18.66 -4.22
CA LYS A 55 -18.26 19.73 -5.20
C LYS A 55 -19.72 19.91 -5.61
N MET A 56 -20.50 18.85 -5.70
CA MET A 56 -21.95 18.95 -5.95
C MET A 56 -22.71 19.67 -4.83
N ARG A 57 -22.15 19.73 -3.62
CA ARG A 57 -22.76 20.36 -2.45
C ARG A 57 -22.19 21.76 -2.17
N ASP A 58 -21.06 22.10 -2.75
CA ASP A 58 -20.43 23.41 -2.57
C ASP A 58 -21.24 24.46 -3.36
N THR A 59 -21.66 25.52 -2.67
CA THR A 59 -22.42 26.66 -3.25
C THR A 59 -21.51 27.73 -3.87
N GLU A 60 -20.20 27.66 -3.59
CA GLU A 60 -19.21 28.63 -4.05
C GLU A 60 -18.10 27.94 -4.85
N GLU A 61 -17.50 28.66 -5.80
CA GLU A 61 -16.32 28.18 -6.50
C GLU A 61 -15.19 27.88 -5.52
N SER A 62 -14.73 26.64 -5.52
CA SER A 62 -13.60 26.23 -4.70
C SER A 62 -12.27 26.67 -5.31
N THR A 63 -11.21 26.76 -4.50
CA THR A 63 -9.82 26.93 -4.98
C THR A 63 -9.12 25.59 -5.18
N GLY A 64 -8.08 25.53 -6.02
CA GLY A 64 -7.36 24.28 -6.31
C GLY A 64 -6.77 23.65 -5.06
N LEU A 65 -6.20 24.47 -4.17
CA LEU A 65 -5.68 24.01 -2.90
C LEU A 65 -6.79 23.46 -1.98
N ARG A 66 -7.99 24.06 -1.99
CA ARG A 66 -9.14 23.55 -1.22
C ARG A 66 -9.58 22.18 -1.72
N ASP A 67 -9.62 21.98 -3.03
CA ASP A 67 -9.98 20.68 -3.62
C ASP A 67 -8.95 19.60 -3.29
N ILE A 68 -7.66 19.90 -3.36
CA ILE A 68 -6.59 18.96 -2.99
C ILE A 68 -6.73 18.54 -1.53
N LYS A 69 -6.91 19.52 -0.62
CA LYS A 69 -7.14 19.24 0.80
C LYS A 69 -8.38 18.38 1.01
N ASN A 70 -9.48 18.69 0.32
CA ASN A 70 -10.71 17.90 0.40
C ASN A 70 -10.53 16.47 -0.15
N GLY A 71 -9.78 16.28 -1.23
CA GLY A 71 -9.41 14.95 -1.73
C GLY A 71 -8.63 14.14 -0.69
N MET A 72 -7.66 14.76 -0.02
CA MET A 72 -6.91 14.13 1.06
C MET A 72 -7.78 13.75 2.26
N THR A 73 -8.86 14.50 2.55
CA THR A 73 -9.80 14.11 3.62
C THR A 73 -10.58 12.82 3.32
N ALA A 74 -10.60 12.34 2.08
CA ALA A 74 -11.09 11.00 1.75
C ALA A 74 -9.97 9.95 1.80
N GLY A 75 -8.80 10.26 1.22
CA GLY A 75 -7.70 9.30 1.12
C GLY A 75 -6.96 9.01 2.43
N VAL A 76 -6.85 9.97 3.35
CA VAL A 76 -6.15 9.77 4.64
C VAL A 76 -6.91 8.83 5.57
N PRO A 77 -8.23 8.98 5.81
CA PRO A 77 -8.99 8.01 6.59
C PRO A 77 -8.94 6.60 5.98
N TYR A 78 -9.01 6.49 4.65
CA TYR A 78 -8.83 5.22 3.95
C TYR A 78 -7.48 4.59 4.31
N ALA A 79 -6.39 5.34 4.14
CA ALA A 79 -5.03 4.86 4.42
C ALA A 79 -4.89 4.35 5.85
N LEU A 80 -5.37 5.11 6.84
CA LEU A 80 -5.30 4.74 8.26
C LEU A 80 -6.02 3.43 8.55
N ILE A 81 -7.26 3.29 8.08
CA ILE A 81 -8.05 2.08 8.28
C ILE A 81 -7.37 0.86 7.65
N ILE A 82 -6.88 1.01 6.41
CA ILE A 82 -6.20 -0.08 5.71
C ILE A 82 -4.88 -0.46 6.37
N GLY A 83 -4.08 0.51 6.81
CA GLY A 83 -2.83 0.22 7.53
C GLY A 83 -3.06 -0.58 8.80
N ILE A 84 -4.02 -0.14 9.63
CA ILE A 84 -4.39 -0.85 10.87
C ILE A 84 -4.97 -2.23 10.56
N PHE A 85 -5.83 -2.33 9.56
CA PHE A 85 -6.38 -3.61 9.14
C PHE A 85 -5.28 -4.58 8.69
N LEU A 86 -4.34 -4.16 7.85
CA LEU A 86 -3.25 -5.04 7.39
C LEU A 86 -2.32 -5.47 8.52
N TYR A 87 -2.09 -4.62 9.53
CA TYR A 87 -1.38 -5.03 10.74
C TYR A 87 -2.06 -6.25 11.37
N PHE A 88 -3.35 -6.13 11.71
CA PHE A 88 -4.09 -7.24 12.33
C PHE A 88 -4.26 -8.42 11.39
N TYR A 89 -4.37 -8.19 10.09
CA TYR A 89 -4.49 -9.23 9.09
C TYR A 89 -3.27 -10.15 9.13
N TYR A 90 -2.07 -9.61 8.99
CA TYR A 90 -0.84 -10.42 8.98
C TYR A 90 -0.40 -10.87 10.38
N GLU A 91 -0.87 -10.22 11.44
CA GLU A 91 -0.55 -10.61 12.82
C GLU A 91 -1.46 -11.70 13.39
N LYS A 92 -2.75 -11.68 13.03
CA LYS A 92 -3.78 -12.50 13.71
C LYS A 92 -4.63 -13.34 12.76
N ILE A 93 -4.84 -12.90 11.52
CA ILE A 93 -5.76 -13.57 10.58
C ILE A 93 -4.99 -14.56 9.71
N ASP A 94 -3.86 -14.14 9.15
CA ASP A 94 -3.06 -14.88 8.19
C ASP A 94 -1.55 -14.81 8.52
N PRO A 95 -1.13 -15.28 9.71
CA PRO A 95 0.28 -15.28 10.08
C PRO A 95 1.11 -16.27 9.26
N GLU A 96 0.49 -17.33 8.74
CA GLU A 96 1.13 -18.35 7.90
C GLU A 96 1.64 -17.76 6.59
N TYR A 97 0.97 -16.75 6.04
CA TYR A 97 1.46 -16.02 4.86
C TYR A 97 2.89 -15.51 5.04
N ASN A 98 3.16 -14.84 6.17
CA ASN A 98 4.49 -14.29 6.46
C ASN A 98 5.52 -15.40 6.69
N GLN A 99 5.11 -16.51 7.31
CA GLN A 99 5.98 -17.68 7.52
C GLN A 99 6.38 -18.31 6.18
N HIS A 100 5.43 -18.51 5.28
CA HIS A 100 5.70 -19.02 3.93
C HIS A 100 6.62 -18.08 3.15
N LYS A 101 6.40 -16.77 3.23
CA LYS A 101 7.30 -15.79 2.60
C LYS A 101 8.69 -15.78 3.18
N LEU A 102 8.83 -15.96 4.50
CA LEU A 102 10.14 -16.11 5.11
C LEU A 102 10.85 -17.39 4.65
N ALA A 103 10.15 -18.51 4.56
CA ALA A 103 10.72 -19.76 4.05
C ALA A 103 11.15 -19.66 2.57
N GLU A 104 10.34 -19.00 1.73
CA GLU A 104 10.72 -18.69 0.34
C GLU A 104 11.98 -17.83 0.29
N GLN A 105 12.07 -16.79 1.12
CA GLN A 105 13.26 -15.92 1.19
C GLN A 105 14.50 -16.69 1.67
N GLU A 106 14.35 -17.54 2.68
CA GLU A 106 15.44 -18.38 3.16
C GLU A 106 15.98 -19.29 2.05
N TYR A 107 15.08 -19.96 1.31
CA TYR A 107 15.46 -20.79 0.17
C TYR A 107 16.21 -20.01 -0.91
N LEU A 108 15.76 -18.79 -1.23
CA LEU A 108 16.42 -17.93 -2.22
C LEU A 108 17.81 -17.49 -1.74
N ILE A 109 17.94 -17.07 -0.48
CA ILE A 109 19.22 -16.69 0.12
C ILE A 109 20.19 -17.88 0.12
N ASP A 110 19.72 -19.05 0.54
CA ASP A 110 20.53 -20.27 0.52
C ASP A 110 20.96 -20.62 -0.90
N THR A 111 20.06 -20.54 -1.87
CA THR A 111 20.38 -20.82 -3.27
C THR A 111 21.46 -19.87 -3.78
N GLU A 112 21.35 -18.58 -3.46
CA GLU A 112 22.29 -17.54 -3.88
C GLU A 112 23.66 -17.66 -3.19
N LEU A 113 23.70 -18.03 -1.92
CA LEU A 113 24.96 -18.25 -1.18
C LEU A 113 25.63 -19.59 -1.52
N ASN A 114 24.89 -20.57 -2.03
CA ASN A 114 25.40 -21.89 -2.41
C ASN A 114 25.78 -22.00 -3.89
N LYS A 115 25.38 -21.06 -4.75
CA LYS A 115 25.75 -21.09 -6.17
C LYS A 115 27.29 -20.90 -6.32
N PRO A 116 27.92 -21.49 -7.35
CA PRO A 116 29.35 -21.31 -7.59
C PRO A 116 29.71 -19.82 -7.71
N GLY A 117 30.59 -19.33 -6.85
CA GLY A 117 31.02 -17.92 -6.82
C GLY A 117 30.02 -16.93 -6.19
N GLY A 118 28.90 -17.39 -5.65
CA GLY A 118 27.84 -16.52 -5.12
C GLY A 118 28.23 -15.77 -3.84
N LEU A 119 28.99 -16.42 -2.96
CA LEU A 119 29.50 -15.78 -1.74
C LEU A 119 30.44 -14.63 -2.07
N GLU A 120 31.37 -14.83 -3.01
CA GLU A 120 32.31 -13.82 -3.47
C GLU A 120 31.58 -12.66 -4.17
N GLU A 121 30.53 -12.95 -4.94
CA GLU A 121 29.71 -11.94 -5.60
C GLU A 121 28.94 -11.08 -4.60
N ILE A 122 28.30 -11.68 -3.60
CA ILE A 122 27.59 -10.98 -2.53
C ILE A 122 28.55 -10.09 -1.72
N LYS A 123 29.75 -10.59 -1.38
CA LYS A 123 30.77 -9.82 -0.67
C LYS A 123 31.31 -8.65 -1.50
N LYS A 124 31.47 -8.81 -2.81
CA LYS A 124 31.87 -7.71 -3.71
C LYS A 124 30.82 -6.60 -3.79
N GLN A 125 29.54 -6.96 -3.72
CA GLN A 125 28.44 -6.00 -3.80
C GLN A 125 28.17 -5.27 -2.46
N ASN A 126 28.59 -5.87 -1.33
CA ASN A 126 28.31 -5.36 0.01
C ASN A 126 29.61 -5.31 0.84
N PRO A 127 30.26 -4.15 0.97
CA PRO A 127 31.50 -3.99 1.73
C PRO A 127 31.40 -4.47 3.18
N GLU A 128 30.21 -4.36 3.78
CA GLU A 128 29.95 -4.82 5.16
C GLU A 128 30.06 -6.34 5.32
N PHE A 129 29.94 -7.12 4.24
CA PHE A 129 29.96 -8.58 4.27
C PHE A 129 31.35 -9.16 4.02
N GLU A 130 32.35 -8.35 3.68
CA GLU A 130 33.70 -8.82 3.31
C GLU A 130 34.31 -9.74 4.38
N VAL A 131 34.14 -9.37 5.64
CA VAL A 131 34.68 -10.07 6.82
C VAL A 131 33.75 -11.13 7.41
N LEU A 132 32.49 -11.18 6.97
CA LEU A 132 31.50 -12.08 7.54
C LEU A 132 31.62 -13.49 6.95
N SER A 133 31.34 -14.50 7.77
CA SER A 133 31.10 -15.87 7.32
C SER A 133 29.80 -15.97 6.53
N LYS A 134 29.64 -17.08 5.82
CA LYS A 134 28.42 -17.35 5.05
C LYS A 134 27.19 -17.43 5.95
N GLU A 135 27.36 -18.03 7.13
CA GLU A 135 26.33 -18.19 8.14
C GLU A 135 25.91 -16.82 8.72
N GLU A 136 26.86 -15.94 9.01
CA GLU A 136 26.58 -14.57 9.49
C GLU A 136 25.87 -13.73 8.41
N ILE A 137 26.28 -13.84 7.15
CA ILE A 137 25.60 -13.18 6.03
C ILE A 137 24.15 -13.68 5.91
N LYS A 138 23.95 -15.00 6.00
CA LYS A 138 22.60 -15.59 6.00
C LYS A 138 21.76 -15.07 7.16
N GLU A 139 22.31 -15.07 8.38
CA GLU A 139 21.61 -14.60 9.57
C GLU A 139 21.19 -13.13 9.43
N GLN A 140 22.12 -12.25 9.03
CA GLN A 140 21.83 -10.83 8.83
C GLN A 140 20.80 -10.58 7.72
N ALA A 141 20.87 -11.34 6.63
CA ALA A 141 19.89 -11.26 5.54
C ALA A 141 18.49 -11.73 6.02
N MET A 142 18.43 -12.81 6.79
CA MET A 142 17.19 -13.35 7.33
C MET A 142 16.56 -12.42 8.37
N ASP A 143 17.35 -11.78 9.23
CA ASP A 143 16.84 -10.82 10.20
C ASP A 143 16.32 -9.55 9.52
N SER A 144 16.98 -9.11 8.46
CA SER A 144 16.47 -8.04 7.59
C SER A 144 15.14 -8.42 6.95
N ALA A 145 15.02 -9.66 6.44
CA ALA A 145 13.79 -10.18 5.84
C ALA A 145 12.64 -10.28 6.86
N LYS A 146 12.90 -10.78 8.07
CA LYS A 146 11.93 -10.81 9.19
C LYS A 146 11.46 -9.41 9.55
N GLY A 147 12.38 -8.46 9.64
CA GLY A 147 12.07 -7.06 9.89
C GLY A 147 11.12 -6.50 8.81
N ALA A 148 11.44 -6.72 7.54
CA ALA A 148 10.65 -6.23 6.41
C ALA A 148 9.27 -6.88 6.30
N LEU A 149 9.16 -8.18 6.55
CA LEU A 149 7.92 -8.95 6.49
C LEU A 149 7.06 -8.84 7.76
N SER A 150 7.54 -8.17 8.81
CA SER A 150 6.76 -7.98 10.02
C SER A 150 5.45 -7.22 9.77
N SER A 151 4.42 -7.51 10.57
CA SER A 151 3.12 -6.83 10.53
C SER A 151 3.27 -5.32 10.70
N THR A 152 4.19 -4.89 11.57
CA THR A 152 4.51 -3.48 11.83
C THR A 152 5.13 -2.79 10.62
N SER A 153 6.12 -3.43 9.98
CA SER A 153 6.74 -2.89 8.76
C SER A 153 5.73 -2.82 7.62
N THR A 154 4.91 -3.86 7.45
CA THR A 154 3.85 -3.90 6.45
C THR A 154 2.84 -2.76 6.64
N MET A 155 2.39 -2.54 7.87
CA MET A 155 1.53 -1.40 8.22
C MET A 155 2.20 -0.07 7.89
N THR A 156 3.45 0.11 8.32
CA THR A 156 4.19 1.37 8.15
C THR A 156 4.40 1.71 6.67
N LEU A 157 4.89 0.75 5.89
CA LEU A 157 5.10 0.91 4.45
C LEU A 157 3.79 1.15 3.71
N THR A 158 2.73 0.43 4.08
CA THR A 158 1.39 0.65 3.50
C THR A 158 0.87 2.05 3.80
N LEU A 159 0.96 2.49 5.06
CA LEU A 159 0.52 3.83 5.45
C LEU A 159 1.27 4.91 4.69
N LEU A 160 2.61 4.82 4.64
CA LEU A 160 3.44 5.76 3.89
C LEU A 160 3.06 5.79 2.41
N GLY A 161 2.94 4.61 1.80
CA GLY A 161 2.55 4.47 0.39
C GLY A 161 1.16 5.05 0.11
N LEU A 162 0.16 4.71 0.91
CA LEU A 162 -1.21 5.19 0.71
C LEU A 162 -1.38 6.68 1.01
N ILE A 163 -0.65 7.23 1.99
CA ILE A 163 -0.67 8.69 2.25
C ILE A 163 -0.05 9.44 1.07
N LEU A 164 1.10 8.97 0.56
CA LEU A 164 1.74 9.56 -0.61
C LEU A 164 0.83 9.48 -1.84
N MET A 165 0.26 8.30 -2.10
CA MET A 165 -0.67 8.10 -3.21
C MET A 165 -1.95 8.93 -3.04
N SER A 166 -2.44 9.12 -1.81
CA SER A 166 -3.58 10.00 -1.52
C SER A 166 -3.28 11.44 -1.91
N ALA A 167 -2.10 11.96 -1.55
CA ALA A 167 -1.68 13.30 -1.91
C ALA A 167 -1.55 13.48 -3.43
N LEU A 168 -0.84 12.57 -4.10
CA LEU A 168 -0.63 12.62 -5.56
C LEU A 168 -1.97 12.54 -6.31
N ASN A 169 -2.82 11.56 -5.98
CA ASN A 169 -4.11 11.41 -6.65
C ASN A 169 -5.06 12.57 -6.37
N SER A 170 -5.01 13.17 -5.18
CA SER A 170 -5.79 14.38 -4.89
C SER A 170 -5.42 15.55 -5.81
N ILE A 171 -4.13 15.70 -6.15
CA ILE A 171 -3.65 16.69 -7.13
C ILE A 171 -4.17 16.35 -8.53
N PHE A 172 -3.93 15.13 -9.01
CA PHE A 172 -4.34 14.72 -10.36
C PHE A 172 -5.85 14.84 -10.57
N ILE A 173 -6.65 14.34 -9.63
CA ILE A 173 -8.11 14.39 -9.71
C ILE A 173 -8.58 15.85 -9.67
N THR A 174 -7.97 16.71 -8.84
CA THR A 174 -8.30 18.14 -8.83
C THR A 174 -8.06 18.79 -10.20
N ILE A 175 -6.94 18.48 -10.85
CA ILE A 175 -6.63 19.00 -12.19
C ILE A 175 -7.69 18.53 -13.20
N ILE A 176 -8.01 17.23 -13.22
CA ILE A 176 -9.02 16.65 -14.11
C ILE A 176 -10.38 17.32 -13.87
N TYR A 177 -10.77 17.46 -12.60
CA TYR A 177 -12.08 18.02 -12.24
C TYR A 177 -12.20 19.48 -12.66
N ARG A 178 -11.15 20.27 -12.51
CA ARG A 178 -11.17 21.69 -12.92
C ARG A 178 -11.10 21.88 -14.43
N ARG A 179 -10.35 21.04 -15.13
CA ARG A 179 -10.10 21.20 -16.57
C ARG A 179 -11.17 20.55 -17.44
N VAL A 180 -11.77 19.46 -16.96
CA VAL A 180 -12.66 18.60 -17.76
C VAL A 180 -14.07 18.58 -17.18
N VAL A 181 -14.24 18.16 -15.93
CA VAL A 181 -15.57 17.82 -15.37
C VAL A 181 -16.39 19.06 -15.01
N PHE A 182 -15.80 19.96 -14.23
CA PHE A 182 -16.44 21.20 -13.74
C PHE A 182 -15.86 22.42 -14.45
N ARG A 183 -15.52 22.27 -15.74
CA ARG A 183 -14.96 23.37 -16.54
C ARG A 183 -16.00 24.50 -16.62
N PRO A 184 -15.69 25.74 -16.21
CA PRO A 184 -16.60 26.86 -16.40
C PRO A 184 -16.84 27.05 -17.90
N ARG A 185 -18.11 27.04 -18.33
CA ARG A 185 -18.47 27.42 -19.70
C ARG A 185 -18.13 28.91 -19.83
N LYS A 186 -17.29 29.26 -20.81
CA LYS A 186 -17.16 30.66 -21.24
C LYS A 186 -18.55 31.12 -21.70
N GLN A 187 -19.17 32.03 -20.96
CA GLN A 187 -20.27 32.85 -21.46
C GLN A 187 -19.68 33.98 -22.32
#